data_AF-A0A841Z002-F1
#
_entry.id   AF-A0A841Z002-F1
#
_cell.length_a   1.000
_cell.length_b   1.000
_cell.length_c   1.000
_cell.angle_alpha   90.00
_cell.angle_beta   90.00
_cell.angle_gamma   90.00
#
_symmetry.space_group_name_H-M   'P 1'
#
loop_
_entity.id
_entity.type
_entity.pdbx_description
1 polymer ?
#
loop_
_entity_poly.entity_id
_entity_poly.type
_entity_poly.pdbx_seq_one_letter_code
_entity_poly.pdbx_strand_id
1 'polypeptide(L)' 'MKKILFIILLVAVVLNLIMVLFNMENKAISSVVMVGMVLFILDQFRGDENERK' A
#
# COMPACT_ATOMS: atom_id res chain seq x y z
N MET A 1 1.90 -8.84 -14.84
CA MET A 1 2.84 -8.20 -13.89
C MET A 1 2.35 -8.21 -12.43
N LYS A 2 1.24 -8.89 -12.15
CA LYS A 2 0.63 -9.10 -10.81
C LYS A 2 1.56 -9.53 -9.67
N LYS A 3 2.58 -10.37 -9.94
CA LYS A 3 3.53 -10.80 -8.89
C LYS A 3 4.35 -9.64 -8.34
N ILE A 4 4.74 -8.69 -9.19
CA ILE A 4 5.49 -7.49 -8.79
C ILE A 4 4.59 -6.56 -8.01
N LEU A 5 3.36 -6.36 -8.50
CA LEU A 5 2.30 -5.60 -7.86
C LEU A 5 2.01 -6.10 -6.44
N PHE A 6 1.93 -7.43 -6.25
CA PHE A 6 1.79 -8.08 -4.95
C PHE A 6 2.99 -7.89 -4.01
N ILE A 7 4.22 -7.94 -4.54
CA ILE A 7 5.43 -7.69 -3.75
C ILE A 7 5.46 -6.25 -3.25
N ILE A 8 5.11 -5.27 -4.09
CA ILE A 8 5.05 -3.87 -3.70
C ILE A 8 3.97 -3.65 -2.63
N LEU A 9 2.81 -4.31 -2.77
CA LEU A 9 1.75 -4.29 -1.74
C LEU A 9 2.28 -4.81 -0.40
N LEU A 10 2.96 -5.96 -0.41
CA LEU A 10 3.50 -6.61 0.77
C LEU A 10 4.53 -5.71 1.48
N VAL A 11 5.43 -5.09 0.73
CA VAL A 11 6.46 -4.17 1.27
C VAL A 11 5.81 -2.93 1.91
N ALA A 12 4.80 -2.35 1.26
CA ALA A 12 4.08 -1.19 1.79
C ALA A 12 3.38 -1.51 3.12
N VAL A 13 2.73 -2.69 3.21
CA VAL A 13 2.07 -3.16 4.43
C VAL A 13 3.05 -3.32 5.58
N VAL A 14 4.21 -3.94 5.32
CA VAL A 14 5.25 -4.16 6.33
C VAL A 14 5.82 -2.83 6.84
N LEU A 15 6.11 -1.88 5.95
CA LEU A 15 6.63 -0.55 6.34
C LEU A 15 5.64 0.25 7.19
N ASN A 16 4.34 0.14 6.88
CA ASN A 16 3.29 0.76 7.69
C ASN A 16 3.19 0.11 9.07
N LEU A 17 3.25 -1.23 9.14
CA LEU A 17 3.23 -1.96 10.40
C LEU A 17 4.41 -1.56 11.31
N ILE A 18 5.61 -1.41 10.73
CA ILE A 18 6.79 -0.92 11.45
C ILE A 18 6.57 0.51 11.92
N MET A 19 6.09 1.42 11.07
CA MET A 19 5.76 2.79 11.47
C MET A 19 4.76 2.81 12.63
N VAL A 20 3.68 2.02 12.56
CA VAL A 20 2.65 1.97 13.61
C VAL A 20 3.20 1.41 14.92
N LEU A 21 4.03 0.36 14.85
CA LEU A 21 4.63 -0.28 16.03
C LEU A 21 5.68 0.61 16.71
N PHE A 22 6.44 1.40 15.94
CA PHE A 22 7.53 2.22 16.45
C PHE A 22 7.17 3.70 16.63
N ASN A 23 5.97 4.14 16.25
CA ASN A 23 5.68 5.57 16.12
C ASN A 23 4.24 5.94 16.52
N MET A 24 3.96 5.96 17.83
CA MET A 24 2.70 6.50 18.36
C MET A 24 2.61 8.05 18.30
N GLU A 25 3.68 8.75 17.92
CA GLU A 25 3.72 10.22 17.87
C GLU A 25 3.39 10.81 16.48
N ASN A 26 3.71 10.12 15.38
CA ASN A 26 3.56 10.68 14.03
C ASN A 26 2.25 10.29 13.32
N LYS A 27 1.13 10.76 13.88
CA LYS A 27 -0.22 10.58 13.31
C LYS A 27 -0.33 11.03 11.84
N ALA A 28 0.42 12.06 11.46
CA ALA A 28 0.47 12.56 10.09
C ALA A 28 1.08 11.55 9.10
N ILE A 29 2.14 10.85 9.50
CA ILE A 29 2.80 9.85 8.66
C ILE A 29 1.87 8.66 8.46
N SER A 30 1.25 8.15 9.54
CA SER A 30 0.27 7.06 9.43
C SER A 30 -0.91 7.43 8.53
N SER A 31 -1.36 8.69 8.57
CA SER A 31 -2.44 9.17 7.69
C SER A 31 -2.02 9.24 6.21
N VAL A 32 -0.84 9.79 5.90
CA VAL A 32 -0.32 9.86 4.53
C VAL A 32 -0.07 8.46 3.95
N VAL A 33 0.48 7.55 4.75
CA VAL A 33 0.71 6.16 4.32
C VAL A 33 -0.61 5.44 4.06
N MET A 34 -1.63 5.65 4.90
CA MET A 34 -2.97 5.08 4.68
C MET A 34 -3.60 5.56 3.37
N VAL A 35 -3.50 6.86 3.07
CA VAL A 35 -3.96 7.42 1.79
C VAL A 35 -3.16 6.81 0.62
N GLY A 36 -1.84 6.70 0.77
CA GLY A 36 -0.98 6.04 -0.22
C GLY A 36 -1.38 4.60 -0.49
N MET A 37 -1.74 3.83 0.55
CA MET A 37 -2.21 2.45 0.41
C MET A 37 -3.56 2.35 -0.31
N VAL A 38 -4.50 3.25 -0.03
CA VAL A 38 -5.80 3.26 -0.72
C VAL A 38 -5.60 3.51 -2.21
N LEU A 39 -4.82 4.52 -2.58
CA LEU A 39 -4.51 4.83 -3.99
C LEU A 39 -3.77 3.68 -4.67
N PHE A 40 -2.83 3.06 -3.97
CA PHE A 40 -2.09 1.92 -4.47
C PHE A 40 -3.00 0.71 -4.72
N ILE A 41 -3.91 0.38 -3.80
CA ILE A 41 -4.87 -0.71 -3.99
C ILE A 41 -5.79 -0.44 -5.19
N LEU A 42 -6.27 0.80 -5.36
CA LEU A 42 -7.08 1.19 -6.52
C LEU A 42 -6.31 1.05 -7.83
N ASP A 43 -5.02 1.40 -7.86
CA ASP A 43 -4.13 1.19 -9.00
C ASP A 43 -3.99 -0.31 -9.34
N GLN A 44 -3.87 -1.16 -8.32
CA GLN A 44 -3.79 -2.62 -8.48
C GLN A 44 -5.06 -3.21 -9.07
N PHE A 45 -6.22 -2.79 -8.57
CA PHE A 45 -7.51 -3.24 -9.11
C PHE A 45 -7.71 -2.80 -10.57
N ARG A 46 -7.31 -1.57 -10.93
CA ARG A 46 -7.35 -1.08 -12.32
C ARG A 46 -6.43 -1.91 -13.23
N GLY A 47 -5.21 -2.21 -12.80
CA GLY A 47 -4.28 -3.07 -13.55
C GLY A 47 -4.82 -4.48 -13.76
N ASP A 48 -5.50 -5.02 -12.75
CA ASP A 48 -6.11 -6.36 -12.79
C ASP A 48 -7.34 -6.45 -13.70
N GLU A 49 -8.11 -5.36 -13.84
CA GLU A 49 -9.20 -5.26 -14.82
C GLU A 49 -8.67 -5.12 -16.25
N ASN A 50 -7.61 -4.34 -16.46
CA ASN A 50 -6.97 -4.18 -17.78
C ASN A 50 -6.31 -5.47 -18.28
N GLU A 51 -5.78 -6.32 -17.40
CA GLU A 51 -5.24 -7.63 -17.81
C GLU A 51 -6.33 -8.69 -18.12
N ARG A 52 -7.61 -8.44 -17.80
CA ARG A 52 -8.73 -9.38 -18.04
C ARG A 52 -9.57 -9.08 -19.29
N LYS A 53 -9.25 -8.03 -20.05
CA LYS A 53 -9.86 -7.67 -21.34
C LYS A 53 -8.84 -7.81 -22.46
#